data_AF-A0A935YGW9-F1
#
_entry.id   AF-A0A935YGW9-F1
#
_cell.length_a   1.000
_cell.length_b   1.000
_cell.length_c   1.000
_cell.angle_alpha   90.00
_cell.angle_beta   90.00
_cell.angle_gamma   90.00
#
_symmetry.space_group_name_H-M   'P 1'
#
loop_
_entity.id
_entity.type
_entity.pdbx_description
1 polymer ?
#
loop_
_entity_poly.entity_id
_entity_poly.type
_entity_poly.pdbx_seq_one_letter_code
_entity_poly.pdbx_strand_id
1 'polypeptide(L)'
;MTFADAALEQAVRSHVHKPAGGLTTTDVDTLHHLVAPALGIVSLEGLQACASLLTARLRGNAIVDLGPLHELVNLGDLYLNNNEV
;
A
#
# COMPACT_ATOMS: atom_id res chain seq x y z
N MET A 1 -12.28 1.54 5.50
CA MET A 1 -11.12 2.42 5.26
C MET A 1 -11.18 2.99 3.85
N THR A 2 -10.41 4.03 3.60
CA THR A 2 -10.35 4.74 2.32
C THR A 2 -8.91 4.88 1.88
N PHE A 3 -8.66 4.67 0.58
CA PHE A 3 -7.37 4.96 -0.05
C PHE A 3 -7.53 6.21 -0.90
N ALA A 4 -6.57 7.14 -0.80
CA ALA A 4 -6.63 8.34 -1.64
C ALA A 4 -6.27 8.05 -3.11
N ASP A 5 -5.44 7.02 -3.32
CA ASP A 5 -4.98 6.57 -4.63
C ASP A 5 -5.72 5.30 -5.06
N ALA A 6 -6.41 5.37 -6.19
CA ALA A 6 -7.20 4.25 -6.70
C ALA A 6 -6.32 3.06 -7.17
N ALA A 7 -5.12 3.32 -7.67
CA ALA A 7 -4.19 2.27 -8.09
C ALA A 7 -3.63 1.52 -6.87
N LEU A 8 -3.35 2.25 -5.78
CA LEU A 8 -3.00 1.64 -4.51
C LEU A 8 -4.15 0.81 -3.93
N GLU A 9 -5.38 1.34 -3.93
CA GLU A 9 -6.55 0.58 -3.48
C GLU A 9 -6.70 -0.71 -4.27
N GLN A 10 -6.60 -0.63 -5.61
CA GLN A 10 -6.73 -1.78 -6.49
C GLN A 10 -5.64 -2.82 -6.21
N ALA A 11 -4.39 -2.38 -6.01
CA ALA A 11 -3.29 -3.27 -5.65
C ALA A 11 -3.58 -4.00 -4.33
N VAL A 12 -4.02 -3.29 -3.29
CA VAL A 12 -4.41 -3.89 -2.00
C VAL A 12 -5.54 -4.91 -2.20
N ARG A 13 -6.61 -4.53 -2.91
CA ARG A 13 -7.76 -5.40 -3.21
C ARG A 13 -7.37 -6.71 -3.88
N SER A 14 -6.44 -6.65 -4.83
CA SER A 14 -5.93 -7.83 -5.52
C SER A 14 -5.23 -8.80 -4.58
N HIS A 15 -4.47 -8.29 -3.61
CA HIS A 15 -3.72 -9.11 -2.65
C HIS A 15 -4.62 -9.70 -1.56
N VAL A 16 -5.66 -8.99 -1.14
CA VAL A 16 -6.63 -9.48 -0.14
C VAL A 16 -7.83 -10.21 -0.76
N HIS A 17 -7.80 -10.45 -2.08
CA HIS A 17 -8.84 -11.14 -2.83
C HIS A 17 -10.26 -10.55 -2.67
N LYS A 18 -10.36 -9.21 -2.56
CA LYS A 18 -11.63 -8.49 -2.36
C LYS A 18 -11.86 -7.41 -3.41
N PRO A 19 -12.39 -7.77 -4.60
CA PRO A 19 -12.47 -6.84 -5.75
C PRO A 19 -13.51 -5.74 -5.58
N ALA A 20 -14.50 -5.89 -4.69
CA ALA A 20 -15.59 -4.93 -4.52
C ALA A 20 -16.03 -4.80 -3.05
N GLY A 21 -16.86 -3.79 -2.78
CA GLY A 21 -17.35 -3.47 -1.44
C GLY A 21 -16.30 -2.75 -0.58
N GLY A 22 -16.70 -2.38 0.64
CA GLY A 22 -15.81 -1.67 1.57
C GLY A 22 -14.65 -2.57 2.04
N LEU A 23 -13.44 -2.01 2.05
CA LEU A 23 -12.30 -2.59 2.75
C LEU A 23 -12.40 -2.26 4.25
N THR A 24 -12.21 -3.27 5.06
CA THR A 24 -12.15 -3.22 6.53
C THR A 24 -10.74 -3.54 6.98
N THR A 25 -10.42 -3.25 8.24
CA THR A 25 -9.10 -3.58 8.82
C THR A 25 -8.86 -5.09 8.80
N THR A 26 -9.89 -5.90 9.08
CA THR A 26 -9.82 -7.37 9.01
C THR A 26 -9.48 -7.88 7.61
N ASP A 27 -9.95 -7.20 6.54
CA ASP A 27 -9.62 -7.62 5.18
C ASP A 27 -8.11 -7.45 4.89
N VAL A 28 -7.50 -6.37 5.39
CA VAL A 28 -6.09 -6.04 5.14
C VAL A 28 -5.14 -6.58 6.21
N ASP A 29 -5.66 -7.18 7.29
CA ASP A 29 -4.83 -7.74 8.36
C ASP A 29 -3.99 -8.93 7.89
N THR A 30 -4.39 -9.56 6.79
CA THR A 30 -3.63 -10.65 6.15
C THR A 30 -2.62 -10.17 5.10
N LEU A 31 -2.56 -8.86 4.84
CA LEU A 31 -1.68 -8.27 3.84
C LEU A 31 -0.26 -8.12 4.38
N HIS A 32 0.55 -9.18 4.29
CA HIS A 32 1.95 -9.14 4.71
C HIS A 32 2.90 -8.60 3.62
N HIS A 33 2.54 -8.76 2.35
CA HIS A 33 3.37 -8.34 1.23
C HIS A 33 2.52 -7.62 0.19
N LEU A 34 2.91 -6.39 -0.15
CA LEU A 34 2.31 -5.62 -1.22
C LEU A 34 3.29 -5.49 -2.39
N VAL A 35 2.88 -5.95 -3.57
CA VAL A 35 3.64 -5.78 -4.82
C VAL A 35 2.84 -4.91 -5.78
N ALA A 36 3.28 -3.67 -5.96
CA ALA A 36 2.60 -2.67 -6.79
C ALA A 36 3.59 -1.82 -7.61
N PRO A 37 4.46 -2.43 -8.44
CA PRO A 37 5.40 -1.68 -9.27
C PRO A 37 4.69 -1.05 -10.48
N ALA A 38 5.13 0.15 -10.86
CA ALA A 38 4.71 0.83 -12.10
C ALA A 38 3.19 0.96 -12.29
N LEU A 39 2.46 1.26 -11.21
CA LEU A 39 1.01 1.48 -11.24
C LEU A 39 0.60 2.95 -11.27
N GLY A 40 1.58 3.87 -11.25
CA GLY A 40 1.32 5.31 -11.22
C GLY A 40 0.79 5.80 -9.87
N ILE A 41 1.13 5.10 -8.77
CA ILE A 41 0.73 5.49 -7.41
C ILE A 41 1.40 6.81 -7.04
N VAL A 42 0.61 7.77 -6.56
CA VAL A 42 1.10 9.09 -6.11
C VAL A 42 1.01 9.23 -4.60
N SER A 43 -0.06 8.67 -4.00
CA SER A 43 -0.32 8.78 -2.56
C SER A 43 -0.35 7.42 -1.88
N LEU A 44 0.26 7.37 -0.69
CA LEU A 44 0.23 6.21 0.19
C LEU A 44 -0.88 6.28 1.25
N GLU A 45 -1.71 7.32 1.22
CA GLU A 45 -2.83 7.47 2.14
C GLU A 45 -3.82 6.30 2.03
N GLY A 46 -4.10 5.68 3.17
CA GLY A 46 -4.84 4.44 3.34
C GLY A 46 -3.95 3.24 3.68
N LEU A 47 -2.66 3.26 3.29
CA LEU A 47 -1.74 2.15 3.54
C LEU A 47 -1.38 2.00 5.02
N GLN A 48 -1.43 3.07 5.82
CA GLN A 48 -1.24 3.06 7.28
C GLN A 48 -2.14 2.05 8.00
N ALA A 49 -3.30 1.73 7.42
CA ALA A 49 -4.23 0.78 8.02
C ALA A 49 -3.82 -0.70 7.84
N CYS A 50 -2.79 -0.98 7.03
CA CYS A 50 -2.26 -2.32 6.79
C CYS A 50 -1.16 -2.66 7.82
N ALA A 51 -1.50 -2.66 9.11
CA ALA A 51 -0.53 -2.79 10.22
C ALA A 51 0.32 -4.08 10.20
N SER A 52 -0.16 -5.13 9.54
CA SER A 52 0.52 -6.42 9.38
C SER A 52 1.48 -6.45 8.17
N LEU A 53 1.63 -5.34 7.44
CA LEU A 53 2.51 -5.25 6.27
C LEU A 53 3.99 -5.36 6.67
N LEU A 54 4.67 -6.34 6.07
CA LEU A 54 6.10 -6.63 6.29
C LEU A 54 6.97 -6.15 5.14
N THR A 55 6.42 -6.18 3.91
CA THR A 55 7.14 -5.82 2.68
C THR A 55 6.27 -4.98 1.76
N ALA A 56 6.81 -3.86 1.27
CA ALA A 56 6.19 -3.03 0.25
C ALA A 56 7.14 -2.85 -0.96
N ARG A 57 6.73 -3.37 -2.12
CA ARG A 57 7.44 -3.20 -3.41
C ARG A 57 6.70 -2.21 -4.28
N LEU A 58 7.15 -0.95 -4.26
CA LEU A 58 6.49 0.21 -4.85
C LEU A 58 7.35 0.89 -5.95
N ARG A 59 8.27 0.15 -6.56
CA ARG A 59 9.19 0.67 -7.58
C ARG A 59 8.44 1.25 -8.79
N GLY A 60 8.91 2.38 -9.32
CA GLY A 60 8.41 2.92 -10.59
C GLY A 60 7.07 3.64 -10.48
N ASN A 61 6.74 4.19 -9.31
CA ASN A 61 5.56 5.01 -9.10
C ASN A 61 5.97 6.50 -9.01
N ALA A 62 5.05 7.38 -8.61
CA ALA A 62 5.28 8.82 -8.46
C ALA A 62 5.02 9.25 -7.01
N ILE A 63 5.44 8.42 -6.04
CA ILE A 63 5.26 8.68 -4.62
C ILE A 63 6.22 9.80 -4.19
N VAL A 64 5.67 10.81 -3.51
CA VAL A 64 6.41 11.97 -2.99
C VAL A 64 6.46 12.02 -1.47
N ASP A 65 5.50 11.38 -0.79
CA ASP A 65 5.36 11.43 0.66
C ASP A 65 5.28 10.03 1.25
N LEU A 66 6.17 9.75 2.22
CA LEU A 66 6.21 8.51 2.98
C LEU A 66 5.57 8.64 4.36
N GLY A 67 5.06 9.82 4.73
CA GLY A 67 4.35 10.08 5.98
C GLY A 67 3.32 9.00 6.33
N PRO A 68 2.49 8.51 5.38
CA PRO A 68 1.53 7.43 5.64
C PRO A 68 2.15 6.10 6.09
N LEU A 69 3.46 5.90 5.98
CA LEU A 69 4.12 4.66 6.42
C LEU A 69 4.55 4.70 7.89
N HIS A 70 4.47 5.84 8.58
CA HIS A 70 5.07 6.02 9.91
C HIS A 70 4.49 5.09 11.01
N GLU A 71 3.24 4.64 10.85
CA GLU A 71 2.58 3.72 11.80
C GLU A 71 2.87 2.24 11.49
N LEU A 72 3.49 1.92 10.35
CA LEU A 72 3.75 0.54 9.93
C LEU A 72 5.01 -0.03 10.59
N VAL A 73 4.94 -0.23 11.91
CA VAL A 73 6.06 -0.69 12.75
C VAL A 73 6.62 -2.06 12.36
N ASN A 74 5.85 -2.89 11.64
CA ASN A 74 6.27 -4.20 11.17
C ASN A 74 6.91 -4.18 9.76
N LEU A 75 6.87 -3.05 9.07
CA LEU A 75 7.41 -2.92 7.71
C LEU A 75 8.95 -2.98 7.76
N GLY A 76 9.51 -4.12 7.37
CA GLY A 76 10.95 -4.35 7.33
C GLY A 76 11.58 -4.02 5.98
N ASP A 77 10.86 -4.32 4.89
CA ASP A 77 11.38 -4.21 3.53
C ASP A 77 10.57 -3.20 2.70
N LEU A 78 11.22 -2.11 2.28
CA LEU A 78 10.62 -1.05 1.48
C LEU A 78 11.44 -0.79 0.21
N TYR A 79 10.83 -1.01 -0.96
CA TYR A 79 11.46 -0.79 -2.26
C TYR A 79 10.78 0.35 -3.01
N LEU A 80 11.45 1.50 -3.05
CA LEU A 80 10.94 2.74 -3.65
C LEU A 80 11.72 3.23 -4.88
N ASN A 81 12.62 2.40 -5.45
CA ASN A 81 13.39 2.78 -6.63
C ASN A 81 12.51 3.42 -7.72
N ASN A 82 12.99 4.46 -8.40
CA ASN A 82 12.22 5.19 -9.42
C ASN A 82 10.88 5.73 -8.88
N ASN A 83 10.91 6.46 -7.75
CA ASN A 83 9.83 7.32 -7.26
C ASN A 83 10.37 8.76 -7.13
N GLU A 84 9.50 9.68 -6.70
CA GLU A 84 9.79 11.12 -6.53
C GLU A 84 9.96 11.49 -5.04
N VAL A 85 10.47 10.54 -4.26
CA VAL A 85 10.65 10.60 -2.80
C VAL A 85 12.00 11.20 -2.40
#